data_AF-A0A9D8X1R6-F1
#
_entry.id   AF-A0A9D8X1R6-F1
#
_cell.length_a   1.000
_cell.length_b   1.000
_cell.length_c   1.000
_cell.angle_alpha   90.00
_cell.angle_beta   90.00
_cell.angle_gamma   90.00
#
_symmetry.space_group_name_H-M   'P 1'
#
loop_
_entity.id
_entity.type
_entity.pdbx_description
1 polymer ?
#
loop_
_entity_poly.entity_id
_entity_poly.type
_entity_poly.pdbx_seq_one_letter_code
_entity_poly.pdbx_strand_id
1 'polypeptide(L)'
;MTKNILVVDEHGNEYGTTYPRRAKRLVKQGRARFLTQNTLCLACPPKYILEDNDMSEQMIENQQTANQMIEIPAAENDTIKNPAAEDFTADNLSAVSCTPENDVTEDKYSINYCLGQIEQIAKQTDYLNQTIAELHAVEADSGNAGETKASALCRIVECRETTNQQLLRFYEKMYDDLKNNVSKADGIKQKAQLQEQLLKVLDKSIENCDYATTDLKDLFNGAFDAIRHVND
;
A
#
# COMPACT_ATOMS: atom_id res chain seq x y z
N MET A 1 24.96 -31.18 11.49
CA MET A 1 24.82 -29.80 10.95
C MET A 1 24.68 -28.85 12.13
N THR A 2 25.45 -27.76 12.18
CA THR A 2 25.45 -26.82 13.31
C THR A 2 24.48 -25.66 13.08
N LYS A 3 23.84 -25.18 14.16
CA LYS A 3 22.93 -24.03 14.15
C LYS A 3 23.76 -22.75 14.33
N ASN A 4 24.13 -22.11 13.23
CA ASN A 4 25.08 -20.98 13.23
C ASN A 4 24.44 -19.62 12.87
N ILE A 5 23.12 -19.57 12.72
CA ILE A 5 22.38 -18.34 12.36
C ILE A 5 21.49 -17.94 13.54
N LEU A 6 21.67 -16.74 14.09
CA LEU A 6 20.82 -16.13 15.10
C LEU A 6 19.52 -15.63 14.47
N VAL A 7 18.39 -15.84 15.14
CA VAL A 7 17.06 -15.39 14.69
C VAL A 7 16.57 -14.30 15.64
N VAL A 8 16.27 -13.14 15.09
CA VAL A 8 15.79 -11.95 15.81
C VAL A 8 14.48 -11.43 15.22
N ASP A 9 13.79 -10.55 15.92
CA ASP A 9 12.72 -9.72 15.35
C ASP A 9 13.21 -8.32 14.97
N GLU A 10 12.27 -7.47 14.55
CA GLU A 10 12.51 -6.08 14.19
C GLU A 10 12.85 -5.16 15.38
N HIS A 11 12.54 -5.59 16.61
CA HIS A 11 12.89 -4.89 17.84
C HIS A 11 14.22 -5.38 18.45
N GLY A 12 14.84 -6.40 17.85
CA GLY A 12 16.11 -6.98 18.29
C GLY A 12 15.97 -8.08 19.35
N ASN A 13 14.77 -8.60 19.62
CA ASN A 13 14.60 -9.71 20.56
C ASN A 13 15.07 -11.02 19.91
N GLU A 14 15.86 -11.79 20.63
CA GLU A 14 16.42 -13.06 20.16
C GLU A 14 15.46 -14.23 20.39
N TYR A 15 15.13 -14.97 19.32
CA TYR A 15 14.28 -16.18 19.36
C TYR A 15 15.10 -17.47 19.41
N GLY A 16 16.43 -17.37 19.21
CA GLY A 16 17.37 -18.48 19.25
C GLY A 16 18.12 -18.70 17.93
N THR A 17 18.65 -19.91 17.73
CA THR A 17 19.50 -20.24 16.57
C THR A 17 18.84 -21.20 15.58
N THR A 18 19.13 -21.04 14.29
CA THR A 18 18.62 -21.87 13.20
C THR A 18 19.73 -22.36 12.26
N TYR A 19 19.38 -23.26 11.35
CA TYR A 19 20.31 -23.84 10.37
C TYR A 19 20.45 -22.92 9.14
N PRO A 20 21.66 -22.77 8.57
CA PRO A 20 21.88 -21.94 7.38
C PRO A 20 20.97 -22.27 6.20
N ARG A 21 20.70 -23.56 5.96
CA ARG A 21 19.77 -24.01 4.90
C ARG A 21 18.33 -23.55 5.15
N ARG A 22 17.88 -23.56 6.41
CA ARG A 22 16.54 -23.10 6.80
C ARG A 22 16.45 -21.58 6.70
N ALA A 23 17.48 -20.86 7.14
CA ALA A 23 17.56 -19.41 7.01
C ALA A 23 17.44 -18.96 5.55
N LYS A 24 18.24 -19.55 4.64
CA LYS A 24 18.14 -19.27 3.20
C LYS A 24 16.74 -19.54 2.62
N ARG A 25 16.09 -20.63 3.07
CA ARG A 25 14.72 -20.95 2.65
C ARG A 25 13.71 -19.91 3.15
N LEU A 26 13.82 -19.46 4.40
CA LEU A 26 12.94 -18.43 4.97
C LEU A 26 13.07 -17.11 4.19
N VAL A 27 14.29 -16.73 3.80
CA VAL A 27 14.53 -15.53 2.98
C VAL A 27 13.99 -15.70 1.57
N LYS A 28 14.20 -16.85 0.93
CA LYS A 28 13.64 -17.14 -0.41
C LYS A 28 12.11 -17.06 -0.43
N GLN A 29 11.47 -17.43 0.67
CA GLN A 29 10.01 -17.40 0.84
C GLN A 29 9.49 -16.05 1.36
N GLY A 30 10.35 -15.03 1.48
CA GLY A 30 9.95 -13.69 1.95
C GLY A 30 9.56 -13.60 3.43
N ARG A 31 9.78 -14.67 4.22
CA ARG A 31 9.38 -14.73 5.64
C ARG A 31 10.41 -14.15 6.60
N ALA A 32 11.62 -13.87 6.11
CA ALA A 32 12.72 -13.34 6.89
C ALA A 32 13.71 -12.55 6.01
N ARG A 33 14.55 -11.72 6.64
CA ARG A 33 15.60 -10.91 6.00
C ARG A 33 16.93 -11.12 6.73
N PHE A 34 18.04 -11.26 6.02
CA PHE A 34 19.37 -11.26 6.66
C PHE A 34 19.73 -9.83 7.07
N LEU A 35 20.00 -9.61 8.36
CA LEU A 35 20.56 -8.36 8.85
C LEU A 35 22.09 -8.37 8.72
N THR A 36 22.70 -9.51 9.03
CA THR A 36 24.14 -9.76 8.86
C THR A 36 24.37 -11.20 8.37
N GLN A 37 25.62 -11.58 8.12
CA GLN A 37 25.99 -12.91 7.62
C GLN A 37 25.49 -14.07 8.51
N ASN A 38 25.36 -13.82 9.82
CA ASN A 38 24.94 -14.81 10.80
C ASN A 38 23.67 -14.40 11.58
N THR A 39 22.97 -13.33 11.17
CA THR A 39 21.77 -12.84 11.87
C THR A 39 20.61 -12.66 10.90
N LEU A 40 19.48 -13.28 11.24
CA LEU A 40 18.27 -13.34 10.45
C LEU A 40 17.10 -12.70 11.21
N CYS A 41 16.43 -11.72 10.61
CA CYS A 41 15.24 -11.09 11.16
C CYS A 41 13.96 -11.70 10.57
N LEU A 42 13.00 -12.10 11.41
CA LEU A 42 11.68 -12.54 10.95
C LEU A 42 10.85 -11.33 10.48
N ALA A 43 10.10 -11.48 9.39
CA ALA A 43 9.21 -10.43 8.88
C ALA A 43 7.88 -10.36 9.66
N CYS A 44 7.47 -11.48 10.26
CA CYS A 44 6.34 -11.56 11.17
C CYS A 44 6.76 -12.46 12.33
N PRO A 45 7.29 -11.90 13.43
CA PRO A 45 7.61 -12.67 14.62
C PRO A 45 6.35 -13.32 15.22
N PRO A 46 6.44 -14.53 15.79
CA PRO A 46 5.31 -15.14 16.48
C PRO A 46 4.95 -14.30 17.70
N LYS A 47 3.67 -13.93 17.83
CA LYS A 47 3.13 -13.31 19.04
C LYS A 47 3.06 -14.38 20.13
N TYR A 48 3.98 -14.39 21.07
CA TYR A 48 3.89 -15.19 22.30
C TYR A 48 2.94 -14.52 23.29
N ILE A 49 1.66 -14.45 22.92
CA ILE A 49 0.63 -14.36 23.95
C ILE A 49 0.51 -15.79 24.44
N LEU A 50 1.21 -16.09 25.55
CA LEU A 50 0.99 -17.35 26.28
C LEU A 50 -0.50 -17.40 26.59
N GLU A 51 -1.15 -18.49 26.23
CA GLU A 51 -2.59 -18.72 26.44
C GLU A 51 -2.98 -18.31 27.87
N ASP A 52 -3.95 -17.39 28.01
CA ASP A 52 -4.55 -17.09 29.30
C ASP A 52 -5.21 -18.38 29.80
N ASN A 53 -4.72 -18.89 30.93
CA ASN A 53 -5.12 -20.15 31.55
C ASN A 53 -6.50 -20.08 32.23
N ASP A 54 -7.42 -19.24 31.75
CA ASP A 54 -8.75 -19.09 32.35
C ASP A 54 -9.77 -19.99 31.66
N MET A 55 -9.71 -21.26 32.03
CA MET A 55 -10.79 -22.22 31.80
C MET A 55 -11.88 -21.97 32.86
N SER A 56 -12.83 -21.09 32.58
CA SER A 56 -13.95 -20.83 33.48
C SER A 56 -15.01 -21.94 33.37
N GLU A 57 -15.17 -22.72 34.46
CA GLU A 57 -16.25 -23.68 34.62
C GLU A 57 -17.60 -22.96 34.67
N GLN A 58 -18.42 -23.09 33.62
CA GLN A 58 -19.82 -22.69 33.67
C GLN A 58 -20.65 -23.85 34.25
N MET A 59 -21.10 -23.70 35.49
CA MET A 59 -22.13 -24.56 36.07
C MET A 59 -23.49 -24.19 35.45
N ILE A 60 -24.08 -25.13 34.71
CA ILE A 60 -25.47 -25.03 34.26
C ILE A 60 -26.36 -25.54 35.40
N GLU A 61 -27.06 -24.63 36.08
CA GLU A 61 -28.09 -24.99 37.05
C GLU A 61 -29.47 -24.84 36.41
N ASN A 62 -30.07 -25.98 36.05
CA ASN A 62 -31.46 -26.09 35.59
C ASN A 62 -32.36 -26.48 36.77
N GLN A 63 -33.37 -25.65 37.10
CA GLN A 63 -34.70 -26.01 37.65
C GLN A 63 -35.49 -24.71 37.96
N GLN A 64 -36.41 -24.27 37.10
CA GLN A 64 -37.85 -24.61 37.01
C GLN A 64 -38.82 -23.86 37.97
N THR A 65 -39.73 -23.11 37.33
CA THR A 65 -41.16 -22.85 37.63
C THR A 65 -41.62 -21.92 38.76
N ALA A 66 -42.25 -20.80 38.38
CA ALA A 66 -43.61 -20.42 38.79
C ALA A 66 -44.26 -19.47 37.76
N ASN A 67 -45.35 -19.92 37.15
CA ASN A 67 -46.23 -19.15 36.25
C ASN A 67 -47.23 -18.30 37.05
N GLN A 68 -47.62 -17.14 36.49
CA GLN A 68 -48.93 -16.40 36.54
C GLN A 68 -48.65 -14.87 36.47
N MET A 69 -49.26 -13.99 35.68
CA MET A 69 -50.49 -13.95 34.86
C MET A 69 -50.39 -12.86 33.76
N ILE A 70 -51.25 -13.00 32.74
CA ILE A 70 -51.46 -12.17 31.54
C ILE A 70 -52.46 -11.04 31.81
N GLU A 71 -52.32 -9.86 31.16
CA GLU A 71 -53.43 -9.10 30.55
C GLU A 71 -52.91 -7.98 29.61
N ILE A 72 -53.20 -8.10 28.31
CA ILE A 72 -53.11 -7.02 27.30
C ILE A 72 -54.46 -7.03 26.56
N PRO A 73 -55.21 -5.91 26.46
CA PRO A 73 -56.39 -5.84 25.62
C PRO A 73 -56.04 -5.43 24.19
N ALA A 74 -56.81 -5.98 23.25
CA ALA A 74 -56.70 -5.83 21.80
C ALA A 74 -57.78 -4.88 21.20
N ALA A 75 -57.58 -4.56 19.90
CA ALA A 75 -58.41 -3.81 18.94
C ALA A 75 -57.93 -2.35 18.73
N GLU A 76 -57.72 -1.82 17.51
CA GLU A 76 -58.45 -2.01 16.24
C GLU A 76 -57.55 -2.01 14.98
N ASN A 77 -58.08 -2.60 13.91
CA ASN A 77 -57.55 -2.71 12.54
C ASN A 77 -57.83 -1.43 11.72
N ASP A 78 -56.96 -1.10 10.75
CA ASP A 78 -57.33 -0.74 9.36
C ASP A 78 -56.07 -0.53 8.49
N THR A 79 -55.79 -1.39 7.50
CA THR A 79 -56.25 -1.34 6.10
C THR A 79 -55.31 -0.55 5.14
N ILE A 80 -54.46 -1.32 4.43
CA ILE A 80 -54.07 -1.27 2.99
C ILE A 80 -53.56 0.06 2.37
N LYS A 81 -52.34 0.04 1.77
CA LYS A 81 -52.06 0.16 0.29
C LYS A 81 -50.60 0.53 -0.05
N ASN A 82 -49.88 -0.44 -0.64
CA ASN A 82 -48.89 -0.17 -1.68
C ASN A 82 -49.61 -0.09 -3.05
N PRO A 83 -49.18 0.84 -3.92
CA PRO A 83 -49.06 0.55 -5.35
C PRO A 83 -47.73 1.12 -5.89
N ALA A 84 -47.17 0.78 -7.04
CA ALA A 84 -47.25 -0.29 -8.03
C ALA A 84 -46.14 0.08 -9.04
N ALA A 85 -45.51 -0.92 -9.65
CA ALA A 85 -44.52 -0.77 -10.71
C ALA A 85 -45.19 -0.85 -12.10
N GLU A 86 -44.65 -0.10 -13.09
CA GLU A 86 -44.75 -0.33 -14.54
C GLU A 86 -43.49 0.35 -15.13
N ASP A 87 -42.50 -0.25 -15.81
CA ASP A 87 -42.34 -1.22 -16.92
C ASP A 87 -42.69 -0.70 -18.33
N PHE A 88 -41.97 -1.23 -19.34
CA PHE A 88 -41.92 -1.02 -20.81
C PHE A 88 -40.72 -0.19 -21.35
N THR A 89 -39.93 -0.60 -22.37
CA THR A 89 -39.73 -1.84 -23.16
C THR A 89 -38.43 -1.71 -23.99
N ALA A 90 -37.89 -2.83 -24.46
CA ALA A 90 -36.68 -2.98 -25.28
C ALA A 90 -36.88 -2.70 -26.78
N ASP A 91 -35.82 -2.26 -27.49
CA ASP A 91 -35.42 -2.81 -28.81
C ASP A 91 -34.03 -2.33 -29.33
N ASN A 92 -33.26 -3.30 -29.86
CA ASN A 92 -32.19 -3.27 -30.88
C ASN A 92 -30.72 -2.84 -30.62
N LEU A 93 -29.93 -3.87 -30.23
CA LEU A 93 -28.69 -4.42 -30.83
C LEU A 93 -27.96 -3.70 -32.00
N SER A 94 -26.68 -3.32 -31.82
CA SER A 94 -25.51 -3.85 -32.58
C SER A 94 -24.18 -3.13 -32.25
N ALA A 95 -23.20 -3.83 -31.66
CA ALA A 95 -21.77 -3.83 -32.05
C ALA A 95 -20.91 -4.56 -30.99
N VAL A 96 -20.52 -5.77 -31.37
CA VAL A 96 -19.56 -6.73 -30.79
C VAL A 96 -18.23 -6.10 -30.33
N SER A 97 -17.73 -6.45 -29.13
CA SER A 97 -16.50 -7.27 -28.98
C SER A 97 -16.15 -7.66 -27.52
N CYS A 98 -15.93 -8.96 -27.36
CA CYS A 98 -15.04 -9.75 -26.49
C CYS A 98 -14.69 -9.32 -25.03
N THR A 99 -15.02 -10.25 -24.13
CA THR A 99 -14.71 -10.43 -22.69
C THR A 99 -13.19 -10.45 -22.34
N PRO A 100 -12.76 -10.31 -21.06
CA PRO A 100 -12.93 -11.34 -20.04
C PRO A 100 -13.58 -10.86 -18.73
N GLU A 101 -14.23 -11.82 -18.12
CA GLU A 101 -15.04 -11.72 -16.91
C GLU A 101 -14.19 -11.40 -15.67
N ASN A 102 -14.82 -10.61 -14.79
CA ASN A 102 -14.30 -10.21 -13.50
C ASN A 102 -14.11 -11.44 -12.59
N ASP A 103 -12.87 -11.86 -12.41
CA ASP A 103 -12.46 -12.62 -11.24
C ASP A 103 -12.28 -11.62 -10.09
N VAL A 104 -13.29 -11.54 -9.21
CA VAL A 104 -13.31 -10.65 -8.05
C VAL A 104 -12.39 -11.23 -6.97
N THR A 105 -11.10 -11.05 -7.14
CA THR A 105 -10.23 -10.83 -5.98
C THR A 105 -10.18 -9.33 -5.78
N GLU A 106 -10.98 -8.82 -4.84
CA GLU A 106 -10.76 -7.47 -4.32
C GLU A 106 -9.32 -7.42 -3.80
N ASP A 107 -8.43 -6.80 -4.58
CA ASP A 107 -7.09 -6.43 -4.13
C ASP A 107 -7.28 -5.41 -3.02
N LYS A 108 -7.47 -5.93 -1.79
CA LYS A 108 -7.73 -5.20 -0.55
C LYS A 108 -6.73 -4.05 -0.32
N TYR A 109 -5.58 -4.12 -0.98
CA TYR A 109 -4.49 -3.16 -0.90
C TYR A 109 -3.99 -2.77 -2.31
N SER A 110 -4.83 -2.08 -3.07
CA SER A 110 -4.44 -1.41 -4.32
C SER A 110 -3.60 -0.15 -4.05
N ILE A 111 -2.78 0.28 -5.01
CA ILE A 111 -2.06 1.57 -4.93
C ILE A 111 -3.03 2.74 -4.73
N ASN A 112 -4.19 2.70 -5.40
CA ASN A 112 -5.23 3.72 -5.25
C ASN A 112 -5.81 3.72 -3.84
N TYR A 113 -5.95 2.55 -3.24
CA TYR A 113 -6.36 2.42 -1.84
C TYR A 113 -5.31 3.05 -0.92
N CYS A 114 -4.02 2.74 -1.10
CA CYS A 114 -2.94 3.34 -0.32
C CYS A 114 -2.90 4.87 -0.43
N LEU A 115 -3.01 5.41 -1.65
CA LEU A 115 -3.05 6.86 -1.87
C LEU A 115 -4.29 7.50 -1.23
N GLY A 116 -5.45 6.85 -1.31
CA GLY A 116 -6.66 7.29 -0.65
C GLY A 116 -6.54 7.29 0.88
N GLN A 117 -5.90 6.28 1.47
CA GLN A 117 -5.62 6.24 2.91
C GLN A 117 -4.66 7.36 3.34
N ILE A 118 -3.63 7.65 2.53
CA ILE A 118 -2.71 8.76 2.78
C ILE A 118 -3.46 10.11 2.74
N GLU A 119 -4.35 10.30 1.76
CA GLU A 119 -5.16 11.51 1.66
C GLU A 119 -6.12 11.65 2.86
N GLN A 120 -6.70 10.54 3.34
CA GLN A 120 -7.52 10.56 4.55
C GLN A 120 -6.73 11.00 5.78
N ILE A 121 -5.51 10.49 5.95
CA ILE A 121 -4.62 10.95 7.03
C ILE A 121 -4.36 12.46 6.89
N ALA A 122 -4.08 12.94 5.68
CA ALA A 122 -3.83 14.36 5.42
C ALA A 122 -5.04 15.25 5.79
N LYS A 123 -6.27 14.78 5.54
CA LYS A 123 -7.52 15.52 5.80
C LYS A 123 -7.97 15.52 7.25
N GLN A 124 -7.48 14.58 8.07
CA GLN A 124 -7.77 14.59 9.50
C GLN A 124 -7.13 15.84 10.11
N THR A 125 -7.89 16.90 10.33
CA THR A 125 -7.44 18.12 11.03
C THR A 125 -8.25 18.39 12.29
N ASP A 126 -9.34 17.65 12.50
CA ASP A 126 -10.30 17.90 13.57
C ASP A 126 -9.69 17.77 14.97
N TYR A 127 -8.73 16.86 15.17
CA TYR A 127 -8.04 16.76 16.46
C TYR A 127 -7.18 18.00 16.76
N LEU A 128 -6.71 18.77 15.76
CA LEU A 128 -5.99 20.03 16.03
C LEU A 128 -6.93 21.06 16.64
N ASN A 129 -8.12 21.22 16.05
CA ASN A 129 -9.15 22.11 16.58
C ASN A 129 -9.57 21.68 17.99
N GLN A 130 -9.68 20.37 18.23
CA GLN A 130 -9.94 19.83 19.56
C GLN A 130 -8.79 20.11 20.54
N THR A 131 -7.53 19.92 20.12
CA THR A 131 -6.32 20.17 20.93
C THR A 131 -6.21 21.66 21.29
N ILE A 132 -6.54 22.55 20.36
CA ILE A 132 -6.57 24.00 20.57
C ILE A 132 -7.69 24.38 21.56
N ALA A 133 -8.88 23.78 21.42
CA ALA A 133 -9.98 24.00 22.36
C ALA A 133 -9.62 23.51 23.77
N GLU A 134 -9.00 22.32 23.88
CA GLU A 134 -8.54 21.76 25.14
C GLU A 134 -7.40 22.58 25.76
N LEU A 135 -6.54 23.19 24.95
CA LEU A 135 -5.47 24.09 25.40
C LEU A 135 -6.05 25.40 25.96
N HIS A 136 -7.06 25.97 25.31
CA HIS A 136 -7.76 27.16 25.82
C HIS A 136 -8.52 26.88 27.12
N ALA A 137 -8.94 25.63 27.33
CA ALA A 137 -9.56 25.17 28.57
C ALA A 137 -8.53 24.85 29.67
N VAL A 138 -7.22 24.90 29.42
CA VAL A 138 -6.21 24.84 30.47
C VAL A 138 -6.22 26.17 31.22
N GLU A 139 -6.91 26.21 32.35
CA GLU A 139 -6.96 27.39 33.21
C GLU A 139 -5.56 27.72 33.76
N ALA A 140 -5.22 29.02 33.76
CA ALA A 140 -3.93 29.53 34.20
C ALA A 140 -3.62 29.27 35.69
N ASP A 141 -4.61 28.89 36.49
CA ASP A 141 -4.48 28.64 37.93
C ASP A 141 -4.19 27.16 38.29
N SER A 142 -3.99 26.31 37.29
CA SER A 142 -3.86 24.85 37.47
C SER A 142 -2.45 24.36 37.89
N GLY A 143 -1.54 25.28 38.24
CA GLY A 143 -0.19 24.95 38.72
C GLY A 143 0.56 23.98 37.81
N ASN A 144 1.26 23.00 38.40
CA ASN A 144 2.03 21.98 37.66
C ASN A 144 1.16 21.09 36.74
N ALA A 145 -0.14 20.95 37.01
CA ALA A 145 -1.04 20.14 36.20
C ALA A 145 -1.37 20.81 34.85
N GLY A 146 -1.45 22.15 34.84
CA GLY A 146 -1.64 22.93 33.62
C GLY A 146 -0.46 22.83 32.67
N GLU A 147 0.76 22.96 33.22
CA GLU A 147 1.99 22.91 32.43
C GLU A 147 2.22 21.52 31.80
N THR A 148 1.96 20.45 32.55
CA THR A 148 2.08 19.08 32.04
C THR A 148 1.04 18.79 30.95
N LYS A 149 -0.20 19.25 31.13
CA LYS A 149 -1.26 19.13 30.10
C LYS A 149 -0.93 19.94 28.85
N ALA A 150 -0.51 21.19 28.98
CA ALA A 150 -0.10 22.03 27.87
C ALA A 150 1.08 21.42 27.10
N SER A 151 2.07 20.87 27.82
CA SER A 151 3.22 20.18 27.22
C SER A 151 2.81 18.93 26.44
N ALA A 152 1.88 18.14 26.98
CA ALA A 152 1.33 16.97 26.28
C ALA A 152 0.60 17.36 24.99
N LEU A 153 -0.23 18.41 25.04
CA LEU A 153 -0.93 18.95 23.87
C LEU A 153 0.06 19.49 22.82
N CYS A 154 1.10 20.22 23.25
CA CYS A 154 2.17 20.68 22.36
C CYS A 154 2.84 19.52 21.63
N ARG A 155 3.18 18.45 22.36
CA ARG A 155 3.80 17.25 21.78
C ARG A 155 2.90 16.55 20.76
N ILE A 156 1.59 16.53 20.99
CA ILE A 156 0.61 16.00 20.01
C ILE A 156 0.68 16.79 18.71
N VAL A 157 0.68 18.13 18.79
CA VAL A 157 0.80 19.00 17.62
C VAL A 157 2.14 18.80 16.92
N GLU A 158 3.25 18.74 17.66
CA GLU A 158 4.59 18.50 17.10
C GLU A 158 4.69 17.15 16.37
N CYS A 159 4.23 16.07 17.00
CA CYS A 159 4.23 14.74 16.38
C CYS A 159 3.40 14.74 15.09
N ARG A 160 2.29 15.46 15.09
CA ARG A 160 1.45 15.57 13.90
C ARG A 160 2.10 16.38 12.79
N GLU A 161 2.67 17.53 13.12
CA GLU A 161 3.38 18.35 12.15
C GLU A 161 4.55 17.57 11.55
N THR A 162 5.20 16.72 12.35
CA THR A 162 6.19 15.77 11.85
C THR A 162 5.60 14.80 10.82
N THR A 163 4.39 14.25 11.04
CA THR A 163 3.70 13.42 10.04
C THR A 163 3.41 14.20 8.75
N ASN A 164 2.95 15.46 8.85
CA ASN A 164 2.69 16.29 7.68
C ASN A 164 3.97 16.56 6.87
N GLN A 165 5.08 16.87 7.56
CA GLN A 165 6.38 17.06 6.91
C GLN A 165 6.88 15.79 6.23
N GLN A 166 6.68 14.63 6.86
CA GLN A 166 7.00 13.34 6.23
C GLN A 166 6.14 13.08 4.98
N LEU A 167 4.87 13.45 5.02
CA LEU A 167 3.97 13.33 3.88
C LEU A 167 4.37 14.26 2.72
N LEU A 168 4.74 15.51 3.01
CA LEU A 168 5.26 16.45 2.00
C LEU A 168 6.54 15.89 1.34
N ARG A 169 7.48 15.39 2.14
CA ARG A 169 8.69 14.74 1.60
C ARG A 169 8.38 13.54 0.71
N PHE A 170 7.35 12.77 1.05
CA PHE A 170 6.89 11.67 0.21
C PHE A 170 6.34 12.17 -1.13
N TYR A 171 5.52 13.23 -1.13
CA TYR A 171 5.03 13.86 -2.37
C TYR A 171 6.15 14.44 -3.23
N GLU A 172 7.12 15.13 -2.63
CA GLU A 172 8.31 15.64 -3.33
C GLU A 172 9.06 14.50 -4.02
N LYS A 173 9.32 13.40 -3.30
CA LYS A 173 10.00 12.24 -3.86
C LYS A 173 9.21 11.60 -5.01
N MET A 174 7.90 11.42 -4.87
CA MET A 174 7.07 10.89 -5.96
C MET A 174 7.10 11.80 -7.20
N TYR A 175 7.07 13.12 -6.99
CA TYR A 175 7.18 14.08 -8.09
C TYR A 175 8.53 13.97 -8.80
N ASP A 176 9.63 13.89 -8.03
CA ASP A 176 10.97 13.70 -8.60
C ASP A 176 11.09 12.39 -9.36
N ASP A 177 10.55 11.29 -8.81
CA ASP A 177 10.55 9.98 -9.48
C ASP A 177 9.79 10.04 -10.82
N LEU A 178 8.61 10.66 -10.84
CA LEU A 178 7.82 10.84 -12.06
C LEU A 178 8.55 11.72 -13.07
N LYS A 179 9.12 12.85 -12.62
CA LYS A 179 9.85 13.79 -13.48
C LYS A 179 11.12 13.15 -14.08
N ASN A 180 11.87 12.40 -13.28
CA ASN A 180 13.05 11.69 -13.74
C ASN A 180 12.70 10.59 -14.76
N ASN A 181 11.57 9.92 -14.59
CA ASN A 181 11.09 8.93 -15.56
C ASN A 181 10.68 9.57 -16.89
N VAL A 182 10.08 10.77 -16.88
CA VAL A 182 9.78 11.53 -18.10
C VAL A 182 11.08 11.85 -18.86
N SER A 183 12.10 12.37 -18.18
CA SER A 183 13.40 12.67 -18.80
C SER A 183 14.05 11.42 -19.42
N LYS A 184 13.97 10.27 -18.73
CA LYS A 184 14.46 8.99 -19.27
C LYS A 184 13.66 8.56 -20.51
N ALA A 185 12.34 8.68 -20.48
CA ALA A 185 11.49 8.34 -21.61
C ALA A 185 11.81 9.19 -22.84
N ASP A 186 12.09 10.49 -22.65
CA ASP A 186 12.47 11.38 -23.75
C ASP A 186 13.86 11.03 -24.32
N GLY A 187 14.82 10.68 -23.46
CA GLY A 187 16.12 10.15 -23.92
C GLY A 187 15.98 8.84 -24.71
N ILE A 188 15.05 7.96 -24.33
CA ILE A 188 14.73 6.73 -25.07
C ILE A 188 14.10 7.07 -26.43
N LYS A 189 13.15 8.01 -26.49
CA LYS A 189 12.54 8.46 -27.75
C LYS A 189 13.57 9.03 -28.71
N GLN A 190 14.50 9.85 -28.20
CA GLN A 190 15.57 10.43 -29.01
C GLN A 190 16.50 9.34 -29.57
N LYS A 191 16.92 8.37 -28.74
CA LYS A 191 17.72 7.22 -29.19
C LYS A 191 16.98 6.41 -30.27
N ALA A 192 15.69 6.14 -30.07
CA ALA A 192 14.86 5.43 -31.05
C ALA A 192 14.73 6.19 -32.38
N GLN A 193 14.53 7.51 -32.34
CA GLN A 193 14.45 8.35 -33.54
C GLN A 193 15.77 8.36 -34.33
N LEU A 194 16.91 8.46 -33.64
CA LEU A 194 18.23 8.40 -34.29
C LEU A 194 18.49 7.02 -34.92
N GLN A 195 18.08 5.95 -34.24
CA GLN A 195 18.17 4.59 -34.79
C GLN A 195 17.30 4.43 -36.05
N GLU A 196 16.08 4.97 -36.06
CA GLU A 196 15.19 4.93 -37.23
C GLU A 196 15.78 5.73 -38.41
N GLN A 197 16.34 6.91 -38.16
CA GLN A 197 17.02 7.71 -39.18
C GLN A 197 18.23 6.97 -39.74
N LEU A 198 19.03 6.32 -38.88
CA LEU A 198 20.19 5.54 -39.29
C LEU A 198 19.75 4.36 -40.19
N LEU A 199 18.68 3.65 -39.83
CA LEU A 199 18.13 2.57 -40.64
C LEU A 199 17.69 3.07 -42.04
N LYS A 200 17.01 4.21 -42.11
CA LYS A 200 16.61 4.83 -43.39
C LYS A 200 17.80 5.19 -44.28
N VAL A 201 18.93 5.60 -43.68
CA VAL A 201 20.16 5.88 -44.43
C VAL A 201 20.81 4.58 -44.92
N LEU A 202 20.80 3.52 -44.10
CA LEU A 202 21.30 2.21 -44.49
C LEU A 202 20.51 1.66 -45.69
N ASP A 203 19.18 1.67 -45.62
CA ASP A 203 18.31 1.16 -46.68
C ASP A 203 18.60 1.87 -48.01
N LYS A 204 18.66 3.22 -48.00
CA LYS A 204 19.04 4.02 -49.18
C LYS A 204 20.45 3.73 -49.68
N SER A 205 21.40 3.44 -48.79
CA SER A 205 22.80 3.17 -49.17
C SER A 205 22.94 1.79 -49.81
N ILE A 206 22.16 0.82 -49.36
CA ILE A 206 22.07 -0.51 -49.96
C ILE A 206 21.42 -0.42 -51.35
N GLU A 207 20.35 0.37 -51.49
CA GLU A 207 19.66 0.60 -52.77
C GLU A 207 20.55 1.26 -53.84
N ASN A 208 21.47 2.14 -53.43
CA ASN A 208 22.33 2.90 -54.35
C ASN A 208 23.69 2.24 -54.69
N CYS A 209 24.04 1.09 -54.08
CA CYS A 209 25.23 0.27 -54.41
C CYS A 209 26.60 1.00 -54.49
N ASP A 210 26.89 1.95 -53.58
CA ASP A 210 28.14 2.75 -53.65
C ASP A 210 29.32 2.22 -52.81
N TYR A 211 29.17 1.18 -51.97
CA TYR A 211 30.22 0.73 -51.03
C TYR A 211 30.26 -0.78 -50.77
N ALA A 212 31.42 -1.30 -50.36
CA ALA A 212 31.58 -2.67 -49.90
C ALA A 212 30.74 -2.92 -48.63
N THR A 213 30.01 -4.04 -48.60
CA THR A 213 29.04 -4.36 -47.53
C THR A 213 29.67 -4.49 -46.14
N THR A 214 30.96 -4.85 -46.07
CA THR A 214 31.73 -4.94 -44.81
C THR A 214 31.99 -3.58 -44.20
N ASP A 215 32.41 -2.61 -45.02
CA ASP A 215 32.78 -1.27 -44.57
C ASP A 215 31.53 -0.50 -44.11
N LEU A 216 30.41 -0.71 -44.80
CA LEU A 216 29.09 -0.24 -44.35
C LEU A 216 28.73 -0.81 -42.98
N LYS A 217 28.82 -2.13 -42.81
CA LYS A 217 28.46 -2.77 -41.53
C LYS A 217 29.24 -2.20 -40.35
N ASP A 218 30.55 -1.99 -40.50
CA ASP A 218 31.39 -1.47 -39.43
C ASP A 218 31.08 0.01 -39.11
N LEU A 219 30.85 0.83 -40.13
CA LEU A 219 30.43 2.23 -39.95
C LEU A 219 29.10 2.34 -39.19
N PHE A 220 28.11 1.53 -39.57
CA PHE A 220 26.80 1.52 -38.94
C PHE A 220 26.85 0.97 -37.51
N ASN A 221 27.65 -0.07 -37.25
CA ASN A 221 27.88 -0.56 -35.88
C ASN A 221 28.49 0.53 -35.00
N GLY A 222 29.46 1.29 -35.50
CA GLY A 222 30.03 2.44 -34.81
C GLY A 222 28.99 3.55 -34.53
N ALA A 223 28.11 3.84 -35.50
CA ALA A 223 27.03 4.81 -35.32
C ALA A 223 25.98 4.34 -34.29
N PHE A 224 25.62 3.06 -34.28
CA PHE A 224 24.73 2.49 -33.25
C PHE A 224 25.35 2.56 -31.85
N ASP A 225 26.66 2.32 -31.74
CA ASP A 225 27.37 2.43 -30.47
C ASP A 225 27.45 3.89 -29.99
N ALA A 226 27.66 4.85 -30.91
CA ALA A 226 27.58 6.26 -30.58
C ALA A 226 26.19 6.65 -30.06
N ILE A 227 25.10 6.19 -30.70
CA ILE A 227 23.72 6.45 -30.25
C ILE A 227 23.45 5.85 -28.86
N ARG A 228 24.06 4.70 -28.54
CA ARG A 228 23.94 4.09 -27.20
C ARG A 228 24.38 5.05 -26.10
N HIS A 229 25.37 5.91 -26.38
CA HIS A 229 25.98 6.83 -25.41
C HIS A 229 25.47 8.28 -25.47
N VAL A 230 24.48 8.62 -26.31
CA VAL A 230 24.01 10.01 -26.53
C VAL A 230 23.47 10.72 -25.27
N ASN A 231 23.13 9.99 -24.21
CA ASN A 231 22.56 10.53 -22.97
C ASN A 231 23.17 9.88 -21.72
N ASP A 232 24.36 9.28 -21.85
CA ASP A 232 25.09 8.66 -20.74
C ASP A 232 25.99 9.68 -20.01
#